data_AF-A0A940P496-F1
#
_entry.id   AF-A0A940P496-F1
#
_cell.length_a   1.000
_cell.length_b   1.000
_cell.length_c   1.000
_cell.angle_alpha   90.00
_cell.angle_beta   90.00
_cell.angle_gamma   90.00
#
_symmetry.space_group_name_H-M   'P 1'
#
loop_
_entity.id
_entity.type
_entity.pdbx_description
1 polymer ?
#
loop_
_entity_poly.entity_id
_entity_poly.type
_entity_poly.pdbx_seq_one_letter_code
_entity_poly.pdbx_strand_id
1 'polypeptide(L)'
;MKKMDVLKKKSAKLFMLAAVVGGVSLATFTTSADAAEIPPKVIEFLSEDVEILSGISYIDATGHQQEIPIPQSAQVKVYSTSKEIRIEFNSYKYRLTNIKEITFKNVNVVNKAALYSDTVTKLTMDGVNFERGVNISIMRKLKTLIVKNDSYFGDTSYSLAVHSCPYLVNLVMDRSTFNADVRIYSNAMLGEGYITNSILRDDTTQYSNQPSYRTVFVNNRFERPKTGRSNRSGGKSARDIFYINPQPERSIANTGYIGAQQGSIKWVDAYGNVNERTIPAYLGITSIVDNKDRITIKLQSGVTYDINGATELEFKNVYFRTNISFVSRYLRMESINFVNCKTQAIAIGNSETLQKVEMHGTEVSQGSGYFSVYNNSVLTRFVVQDSSIRGSSGYTSVSRNLLLEDFILNDSFFHGYVYTKDIGQAVLQISNSQFNDYLSSTSVIEGEADRQWIEEL
;
A
#
# COMPACT_ATOMS: atom_id res chain seq x y z
N MET A 1 43.70 -46.11 -18.21
CA MET A 1 43.20 -44.86 -18.84
C MET A 1 41.78 -45.07 -19.37
N LYS A 2 40.74 -44.69 -18.61
CA LYS A 2 39.33 -44.50 -19.06
C LYS A 2 38.39 -44.28 -17.84
N LYS A 3 38.69 -43.32 -16.96
CA LYS A 3 37.73 -42.86 -15.91
C LYS A 3 37.77 -41.36 -15.60
N MET A 4 38.64 -40.58 -16.25
CA MET A 4 38.78 -39.13 -16.00
C MET A 4 38.05 -38.23 -17.03
N ASP A 5 37.56 -38.77 -18.15
CA ASP A 5 36.86 -37.98 -19.19
C ASP A 5 35.34 -37.90 -19.02
N VAL A 6 34.75 -38.70 -18.12
CA VAL A 6 33.30 -38.68 -17.86
C VAL A 6 32.92 -37.59 -16.85
N LEU A 7 33.83 -37.22 -15.94
CA LEU A 7 33.60 -36.15 -14.95
C LEU A 7 33.76 -34.74 -15.53
N LYS A 8 34.57 -34.54 -16.58
CA LYS A 8 34.71 -33.23 -17.26
C LYS A 8 33.54 -32.88 -18.19
N LYS A 9 32.80 -33.86 -18.72
CA LYS A 9 31.62 -33.62 -19.56
C LYS A 9 30.32 -33.32 -18.78
N LYS A 10 30.22 -33.75 -17.52
CA LYS A 10 29.06 -33.40 -16.66
C LYS A 10 29.21 -32.04 -15.98
N SER A 11 30.44 -31.60 -15.69
CA SER A 11 30.72 -30.28 -15.10
C SER A 11 30.62 -29.15 -16.14
N ALA A 12 30.98 -29.38 -17.40
CA ALA A 12 30.81 -28.38 -18.46
C ALA A 12 29.34 -28.07 -18.80
N LYS A 13 28.42 -29.03 -18.66
CA LYS A 13 26.97 -28.79 -18.83
C LYS A 13 26.33 -28.05 -17.66
N LEU A 14 26.86 -28.18 -16.43
CA LEU A 14 26.41 -27.35 -15.30
C LEU A 14 26.94 -25.92 -15.38
N PHE A 15 28.16 -25.71 -15.87
CA PHE A 15 28.71 -24.35 -16.05
C PHE A 15 28.15 -23.61 -17.28
N MET A 16 27.71 -24.31 -18.33
CA MET A 16 26.97 -23.66 -19.42
C MET A 16 25.51 -23.37 -19.06
N LEU A 17 24.89 -24.13 -18.14
CA LEU A 17 23.57 -23.78 -17.62
C LEU A 17 23.65 -22.53 -16.71
N ALA A 18 24.74 -22.38 -15.95
CA ALA A 18 25.03 -21.15 -15.22
C ALA A 18 25.39 -19.95 -16.13
N ALA A 19 25.88 -20.20 -17.34
CA ALA A 19 26.20 -19.14 -18.31
C ALA A 19 25.00 -18.70 -19.17
N VAL A 20 23.98 -19.55 -19.37
CA VAL A 20 22.73 -19.17 -20.07
C VAL A 20 21.72 -18.50 -19.13
N VAL A 21 21.84 -18.70 -17.81
CA VAL A 21 21.19 -17.86 -16.80
C VAL A 21 21.80 -16.44 -16.74
N GLY A 22 22.99 -16.23 -17.31
CA GLY A 22 23.69 -14.94 -17.34
C GLY A 22 23.50 -14.09 -18.59
N GLY A 23 22.58 -14.45 -19.50
CA GLY A 23 22.40 -13.78 -20.80
C GLY A 23 21.05 -13.08 -21.00
N VAL A 24 20.10 -13.22 -20.08
CA VAL A 24 18.99 -12.28 -20.00
C VAL A 24 19.51 -11.17 -19.11
N SER A 25 19.75 -10.02 -19.70
CA SER A 25 19.73 -8.75 -18.97
C SER A 25 18.34 -8.59 -18.33
N LEU A 26 18.10 -9.33 -17.24
CA LEU A 26 17.57 -8.71 -16.05
C LEU A 26 18.53 -7.55 -15.83
N ALA A 27 18.12 -6.37 -16.28
CA ALA A 27 18.38 -5.20 -15.46
C ALA A 27 18.18 -5.70 -14.03
N THR A 28 19.24 -5.62 -13.23
CA THR A 28 19.12 -5.56 -11.79
C THR A 28 18.05 -4.52 -11.50
N PHE A 29 16.79 -4.95 -11.50
CA PHE A 29 15.71 -4.25 -10.85
C PHE A 29 16.09 -4.38 -9.40
N THR A 30 16.83 -3.38 -8.94
CA THR A 30 17.11 -3.20 -7.54
C THR A 30 15.76 -3.35 -6.84
N THR A 31 15.64 -4.38 -6.00
CA THR A 31 14.72 -4.34 -4.87
C THR A 31 15.25 -3.27 -3.91
N SER A 32 15.28 -2.03 -4.36
CA SER A 32 15.26 -0.86 -3.51
C SER A 32 13.92 -0.22 -3.81
N ALA A 33 12.90 -0.67 -3.07
CA ALA A 33 11.93 0.30 -2.61
C ALA A 33 12.77 1.32 -1.82
N ASP A 34 13.27 2.35 -2.49
CA ASP A 34 13.80 3.51 -1.78
C ASP A 34 12.66 3.95 -0.88
N ALA A 35 12.86 3.82 0.43
CA ALA A 35 11.84 4.11 1.41
C ALA A 35 11.41 5.56 1.18
N ALA A 36 10.09 5.78 1.13
CA ALA A 36 9.52 7.12 1.09
C ALA A 36 10.17 7.98 2.19
N GLU A 37 10.83 9.07 1.78
CA GLU A 37 11.42 9.99 2.74
C GLU A 37 10.33 10.85 3.39
N ILE A 38 10.37 10.98 4.72
CA ILE A 38 9.47 11.84 5.47
C ILE A 38 9.80 13.30 5.10
N PRO A 39 8.82 14.15 4.75
CA PRO A 39 9.11 15.53 4.35
C PRO A 39 9.88 16.31 5.44
N PRO A 40 10.82 17.20 5.08
CA PRO A 40 11.64 17.93 6.06
C PRO A 40 10.84 18.69 7.14
N LYS A 41 9.70 19.28 6.76
CA LYS A 41 8.79 19.96 7.69
C LYS A 41 8.19 19.00 8.74
N VAL A 42 7.95 17.74 8.36
CA VAL A 42 7.47 16.71 9.30
C VAL A 42 8.62 16.29 10.22
N ILE A 43 9.83 16.11 9.68
CA ILE A 43 11.04 15.82 10.48
C ILE A 43 11.26 16.92 11.54
N GLU A 44 11.08 18.19 11.19
CA GLU A 44 11.18 19.31 12.13
C GLU A 44 10.24 19.11 13.33
N PHE A 45 8.95 18.85 13.09
CA PHE A 45 7.98 18.58 14.17
C PHE A 45 8.33 17.34 15.01
N LEU A 46 8.87 16.29 14.38
CA LEU A 46 9.24 15.06 15.08
C LEU A 46 10.51 15.23 15.94
N SER A 47 11.44 16.07 15.49
CA SER A 47 12.70 16.37 16.17
C SER A 47 12.58 17.28 17.39
N GLU A 48 11.41 17.89 17.63
CA GLU A 48 11.20 18.76 18.79
C GLU A 48 11.29 17.97 20.11
N ASP A 49 12.42 18.06 20.81
CA ASP A 49 12.59 17.38 22.09
C ASP A 49 11.79 18.04 23.22
N VAL A 50 11.33 17.20 24.13
CA VAL A 50 10.64 17.61 25.35
C VAL A 50 11.49 17.11 26.52
N GLU A 51 12.02 18.00 27.35
CA GLU A 51 13.05 17.62 28.36
C GLU A 51 12.51 16.74 29.50
N ILE A 52 11.19 16.71 29.75
CA ILE A 52 10.62 15.88 30.83
C ILE A 52 10.69 14.38 30.50
N LEU A 53 10.99 13.54 31.51
CA LEU A 53 11.00 12.09 31.35
C LEU A 53 9.58 11.49 31.27
N SER A 54 8.68 11.94 32.15
CA SER A 54 7.27 11.58 32.16
C SER A 54 6.47 12.66 32.89
N GLY A 55 5.35 13.09 32.31
CA GLY A 55 4.55 14.17 32.86
C GLY A 55 3.81 14.98 31.81
N ILE A 56 3.36 16.15 32.24
CA ILE A 56 2.67 17.11 31.39
C ILE A 56 3.41 18.44 31.49
N SER A 57 3.92 18.95 30.37
CA SER A 57 4.45 20.32 30.29
C SER A 57 3.46 21.21 29.55
N TYR A 58 3.37 22.47 29.97
CA TYR A 58 2.48 23.44 29.35
C TYR A 58 3.01 24.86 29.45
N ILE A 59 2.59 25.72 28.52
CA ILE A 59 2.83 27.16 28.57
C ILE A 59 1.61 27.83 29.19
N ASP A 60 1.81 28.47 30.34
CA ASP A 60 0.74 29.15 31.06
C ASP A 60 0.33 30.49 30.40
N ALA A 61 -0.67 31.17 30.99
CA ALA A 61 -1.18 32.43 30.46
C ALA A 61 -0.15 33.57 30.46
N THR A 62 0.93 33.46 31.23
CA THR A 62 2.03 34.43 31.29
C THR A 62 3.14 34.14 30.28
N GLY A 63 3.09 32.97 29.62
CA GLY A 63 4.08 32.54 28.66
C GLY A 63 5.22 31.72 29.27
N HIS A 64 5.14 31.37 30.56
CA HIS A 64 6.14 30.54 31.22
C HIS A 64 5.82 29.05 31.08
N GLN A 65 6.87 28.24 30.90
CA GLN A 65 6.76 26.79 30.92
C GLN A 65 6.57 26.30 32.36
N GLN A 66 5.58 25.45 32.52
CA GLN A 66 5.23 24.77 33.75
C GLN A 66 5.21 23.27 33.52
N GLU A 67 5.49 22.51 34.57
CA GLU A 67 5.56 21.06 34.50
C GLU A 67 4.78 20.42 35.64
N ILE A 68 4.03 19.38 35.29
CA ILE A 68 3.37 18.47 36.23
C ILE A 68 4.08 17.13 36.08
N PRO A 69 5.02 16.79 36.98
CA PRO A 69 5.67 15.48 36.95
C PRO A 69 4.63 14.41 37.28
N ILE A 70 4.57 13.38 36.43
CA ILE A 70 3.68 12.23 36.61
C ILE A 70 4.57 10.97 36.64
N PRO A 71 4.49 10.13 37.67
CA PRO A 71 5.20 8.85 37.67
C PRO A 71 4.75 7.98 36.49
N GLN A 72 5.68 7.29 35.82
CA GLN A 72 5.37 6.44 34.64
C GLN A 72 4.28 5.39 34.89
N SER A 73 4.19 4.86 36.11
CA SER A 73 3.18 3.85 36.47
C SER A 73 1.83 4.45 36.91
N ALA A 74 1.71 5.79 36.97
CA ALA A 74 0.50 6.43 37.43
C ALA A 74 -0.61 6.34 36.38
N GLN A 75 -1.81 5.97 36.82
CA GLN A 75 -3.00 6.03 36.01
C GLN A 75 -3.56 7.45 36.03
N VAL A 76 -3.59 8.08 34.87
CA VAL A 76 -4.07 9.45 34.70
C VAL A 76 -5.48 9.46 34.14
N LYS A 77 -6.31 10.36 34.66
CA LYS A 77 -7.59 10.70 34.07
C LYS A 77 -7.53 12.12 33.52
N VAL A 78 -7.94 12.27 32.27
CA VAL A 78 -7.98 13.56 31.58
C VAL A 78 -9.41 13.91 31.24
N TYR A 79 -9.82 15.11 31.66
CA TYR A 79 -11.10 15.71 31.34
C TYR A 79 -10.86 17.11 30.81
N SER A 80 -11.77 17.63 30.00
CA SER A 80 -11.68 19.03 29.59
C SER A 80 -13.05 19.66 29.41
N THR A 81 -13.03 20.98 29.43
CA THR A 81 -14.09 21.86 28.95
C THR A 81 -13.44 22.88 28.03
N SER A 82 -14.22 23.74 27.35
CA SER A 82 -13.62 24.77 26.51
C SER A 82 -12.69 25.75 27.26
N LYS A 83 -12.82 25.84 28.59
CA LYS A 83 -12.07 26.77 29.45
C LYS A 83 -10.89 26.15 30.19
N GLU A 84 -10.90 24.84 30.42
CA GLU A 84 -9.89 24.19 31.25
C GLU A 84 -9.67 22.72 30.88
N ILE A 85 -8.43 22.26 31.07
CA ILE A 85 -8.05 20.85 31.05
C ILE A 85 -7.80 20.41 32.49
N ARG A 86 -8.49 19.36 32.93
CA ARG A 86 -8.34 18.76 34.26
C ARG A 86 -7.55 17.46 34.17
N ILE A 87 -6.56 17.35 35.03
CA ILE A 87 -5.68 16.18 35.13
C ILE A 87 -5.82 15.64 36.55
N GLU A 88 -6.19 14.38 36.66
CA GLU A 88 -6.30 13.69 37.95
C GLU A 88 -5.43 12.43 37.94
N PHE A 89 -4.59 12.26 38.96
CA PHE A 89 -3.82 11.05 39.19
C PHE A 89 -3.52 10.91 40.68
N ASN A 90 -3.54 9.68 41.20
CA ASN A 90 -3.45 9.43 42.64
C ASN A 90 -4.46 10.30 43.41
N SER A 91 -4.00 11.11 44.38
CA SER A 91 -4.80 12.10 45.10
C SER A 91 -4.71 13.53 44.52
N TYR A 92 -3.89 13.74 43.49
CA TYR A 92 -3.65 15.07 42.91
C TYR A 92 -4.70 15.42 41.86
N LYS A 93 -5.12 16.69 41.87
CA LYS A 93 -6.07 17.27 40.91
C LYS A 93 -5.56 18.62 40.43
N TYR A 94 -5.19 18.68 39.16
CA TYR A 94 -4.71 19.90 38.52
C TYR A 94 -5.78 20.45 37.58
N ARG A 95 -5.89 21.79 37.52
CA ARG A 95 -6.74 22.51 36.57
C ARG A 95 -5.88 23.47 35.79
N LEU A 96 -5.76 23.23 34.49
CA LEU A 96 -5.00 24.05 33.56
C LEU A 96 -5.96 24.97 32.82
N THR A 97 -5.88 26.27 33.11
CA THR A 97 -6.70 27.32 32.48
C THR A 97 -5.83 28.23 31.62
N ASN A 98 -6.39 28.74 30.52
CA ASN A 98 -5.73 29.69 29.62
C ASN A 98 -4.32 29.29 29.13
N ILE A 99 -4.07 27.99 28.98
CA ILE A 99 -2.79 27.48 28.51
C ILE A 99 -2.68 27.62 26.97
N LYS A 100 -1.48 27.94 26.49
CA LYS A 100 -1.23 28.15 25.05
C LYS A 100 -0.73 26.90 24.34
N GLU A 101 0.08 26.10 25.01
CA GLU A 101 0.68 24.88 24.47
C GLU A 101 0.67 23.82 25.57
N ILE A 102 0.49 22.55 25.20
CA ILE A 102 0.46 21.44 26.14
C ILE A 102 1.06 20.18 25.51
N THR A 103 1.90 19.51 26.27
CA THR A 103 2.53 18.25 25.91
C THR A 103 2.22 17.20 26.97
N PHE A 104 1.74 16.03 26.54
CA PHE A 104 1.64 14.83 27.36
C PHE A 104 2.81 13.92 26.99
N LYS A 105 3.73 13.64 27.91
CA LYS A 105 4.90 12.80 27.65
C LYS A 105 4.95 11.57 28.55
N ASN A 106 5.00 10.38 27.96
CA ASN A 106 5.09 9.10 28.67
C ASN A 106 4.00 8.96 29.76
N VAL A 107 2.76 9.33 29.43
CA VAL A 107 1.61 9.31 30.36
C VAL A 107 0.65 8.19 29.99
N ASN A 108 0.19 7.42 30.98
CA ASN A 108 -0.89 6.44 30.82
C ASN A 108 -2.26 7.02 31.19
N VAL A 109 -3.13 7.23 30.20
CA VAL A 109 -4.48 7.77 30.35
C VAL A 109 -5.52 6.64 30.26
N VAL A 110 -6.23 6.39 31.36
CA VAL A 110 -7.10 5.20 31.49
C VAL A 110 -8.55 5.44 31.08
N ASN A 111 -9.00 6.69 31.06
CA ASN A 111 -10.36 7.04 30.66
C ASN A 111 -10.42 7.40 29.17
N LYS A 112 -11.63 7.34 28.60
CA LYS A 112 -11.88 7.96 27.29
C LYS A 112 -11.69 9.47 27.45
N ALA A 113 -10.63 9.99 26.87
CA ALA A 113 -10.26 11.39 27.02
C ALA A 113 -10.95 12.23 25.95
N ALA A 114 -11.55 13.33 26.38
CA ALA A 114 -12.00 14.37 25.47
C ALA A 114 -11.21 15.64 25.78
N LEU A 115 -10.57 16.21 24.76
CA LEU A 115 -9.74 17.39 24.81
C LEU A 115 -10.40 18.52 24.03
N TYR A 116 -10.76 19.57 24.78
CA TYR A 116 -11.42 20.78 24.34
C TYR A 116 -10.62 21.97 24.90
N SER A 117 -10.44 23.04 24.13
CA SER A 117 -9.83 24.29 24.63
C SER A 117 -9.98 25.43 23.62
N ASP A 118 -10.38 26.61 24.10
CA ASP A 118 -10.41 27.82 23.28
C ASP A 118 -9.06 28.56 23.24
N THR A 119 -8.02 28.03 23.90
CA THR A 119 -6.75 28.74 24.12
C THR A 119 -5.53 28.00 23.59
N VAL A 120 -5.55 26.67 23.60
CA VAL A 120 -4.43 25.85 23.13
C VAL A 120 -4.23 26.00 21.63
N THR A 121 -2.98 26.28 21.24
CA THR A 121 -2.51 26.44 19.86
C THR A 121 -1.65 25.26 19.39
N LYS A 122 -1.00 24.55 20.31
CA LYS A 122 -0.19 23.36 20.04
C LYS A 122 -0.46 22.28 21.08
N LEU A 123 -0.69 21.06 20.61
CA LEU A 123 -0.89 19.87 21.43
C LEU A 123 0.08 18.78 20.97
N THR A 124 0.90 18.29 21.88
CA THR A 124 1.83 17.19 21.63
C THR A 124 1.50 15.99 22.52
N MET A 125 1.48 14.80 21.93
CA MET A 125 1.35 13.51 22.60
C MET A 125 2.58 12.67 22.28
N ASP A 126 3.46 12.47 23.25
CA ASP A 126 4.78 11.88 23.07
C ASP A 126 4.91 10.64 23.96
N GLY A 127 4.97 9.44 23.38
CA GLY A 127 5.00 8.18 24.14
C GLY A 127 3.81 7.97 25.07
N VAL A 128 2.63 8.49 24.69
CA VAL A 128 1.42 8.34 25.51
C VAL A 128 0.84 6.94 25.37
N ASN A 129 0.20 6.46 26.42
CA ASN A 129 -0.67 5.29 26.37
C ASN A 129 -2.09 5.72 26.72
N PHE A 130 -2.96 5.84 25.73
CA PHE A 130 -4.39 5.99 25.95
C PHE A 130 -5.02 4.60 25.90
N GLU A 131 -5.41 4.03 27.05
CA GLU A 131 -6.05 2.70 27.13
C GLU A 131 -7.38 2.65 26.35
N ARG A 132 -7.97 3.82 26.09
CA ARG A 132 -9.21 4.05 25.37
C ARG A 132 -9.01 5.10 24.27
N GLY A 133 -10.03 5.37 23.47
CA GLY A 133 -9.94 6.42 22.44
C GLY A 133 -9.80 7.83 23.00
N VAL A 134 -9.19 8.74 22.23
CA VAL A 134 -9.13 10.18 22.51
C VAL A 134 -9.88 11.00 21.47
N ASN A 135 -10.66 11.97 21.92
CA ASN A 135 -11.36 12.94 21.08
C ASN A 135 -10.75 14.32 21.26
N ILE A 136 -10.18 14.87 20.20
CA ILE A 136 -9.66 16.23 20.12
C ILE A 136 -10.65 17.03 19.28
N SER A 137 -11.43 17.87 19.94
CA SER A 137 -12.40 18.68 19.21
C SER A 137 -12.68 20.03 19.84
N ILE A 138 -13.35 20.91 19.07
CA ILE A 138 -13.72 22.25 19.54
C ILE A 138 -12.48 23.01 20.06
N MET A 139 -11.28 22.70 19.53
CA MET A 139 -10.06 23.39 19.90
C MET A 139 -9.87 24.58 18.97
N ARG A 140 -10.59 25.67 19.25
CA ARG A 140 -10.78 26.80 18.31
C ARG A 140 -9.52 27.58 17.97
N LYS A 141 -8.39 27.33 18.62
CA LYS A 141 -7.11 27.96 18.32
C LYS A 141 -6.01 26.97 17.97
N LEU A 142 -6.30 25.66 17.99
CA LEU A 142 -5.31 24.62 17.71
C LEU A 142 -4.82 24.76 16.27
N LYS A 143 -3.51 24.91 16.11
CA LYS A 143 -2.80 24.99 14.83
C LYS A 143 -1.98 23.74 14.53
N THR A 144 -1.44 23.12 15.59
CA THR A 144 -0.54 21.97 15.47
C THR A 144 -0.95 20.87 16.44
N LEU A 145 -1.11 19.66 15.93
CA LEU A 145 -1.25 18.42 16.69
C LEU A 145 -0.15 17.46 16.28
N ILE A 146 0.65 17.02 17.26
CA ILE A 146 1.74 16.05 17.07
C ILE A 146 1.47 14.85 17.97
N VAL A 147 1.57 13.65 17.41
CA VAL A 147 1.55 12.37 18.11
C VAL A 147 2.82 11.62 17.73
N LYS A 148 3.64 11.17 18.68
CA LYS A 148 4.94 10.55 18.36
C LYS A 148 5.43 9.53 19.40
N ASN A 149 6.55 8.87 19.08
CA ASN A 149 7.36 8.03 19.99
C ASN A 149 6.61 6.87 20.63
N ASP A 150 6.20 5.87 19.84
CA ASP A 150 5.56 4.63 20.31
C ASP A 150 4.26 4.86 21.09
N SER A 151 3.52 5.92 20.74
CA SER A 151 2.24 6.22 21.35
C SER A 151 1.20 5.15 21.04
N TYR A 152 0.41 4.76 22.03
CA TYR A 152 -0.59 3.69 21.94
C TYR A 152 -2.00 4.22 22.19
N PHE A 153 -2.95 3.84 21.34
CA PHE A 153 -4.36 4.22 21.46
C PHE A 153 -5.27 2.99 21.38
N GLY A 154 -5.94 2.69 22.48
CA GLY A 154 -6.83 1.53 22.64
C GLY A 154 -8.18 1.66 21.92
N ASP A 155 -8.95 0.56 21.95
CA ASP A 155 -10.20 0.40 21.21
C ASP A 155 -11.44 0.81 22.03
N THR A 156 -12.23 1.74 21.49
CA THR A 156 -13.57 2.07 22.02
C THR A 156 -14.63 2.45 20.97
N SER A 157 -14.39 2.25 19.67
CA SER A 157 -15.10 2.80 18.46
C SER A 157 -14.26 3.74 17.61
N TYR A 158 -13.22 4.34 18.19
CA TYR A 158 -12.13 5.04 17.52
C TYR A 158 -10.95 5.08 18.48
N SER A 159 -9.73 5.06 17.94
CA SER A 159 -8.51 5.28 18.70
C SER A 159 -8.24 6.77 18.85
N LEU A 160 -8.44 7.54 17.78
CA LEU A 160 -8.21 8.97 17.74
C LEU A 160 -9.26 9.64 16.84
N ALA A 161 -9.91 10.68 17.36
CA ALA A 161 -10.76 11.56 16.56
C ALA A 161 -10.24 13.01 16.67
N VAL A 162 -10.01 13.66 15.53
CA VAL A 162 -9.56 15.05 15.41
C VAL A 162 -10.58 15.80 14.55
N HIS A 163 -11.38 16.65 15.18
CA HIS A 163 -12.42 17.37 14.44
C HIS A 163 -12.82 18.71 15.00
N SER A 164 -13.48 19.54 14.18
CA SER A 164 -13.96 20.85 14.61
C SER A 164 -12.84 21.74 15.17
N CYS A 165 -11.63 21.62 14.61
CA CYS A 165 -10.46 22.44 14.91
C CYS A 165 -10.20 23.35 13.70
N PRO A 166 -10.91 24.49 13.57
CA PRO A 166 -10.98 25.23 12.31
C PRO A 166 -9.64 25.82 11.85
N TYR A 167 -8.69 26.02 12.75
CA TYR A 167 -7.35 26.57 12.45
C TYR A 167 -6.23 25.53 12.45
N LEU A 168 -6.57 24.23 12.54
CA LEU A 168 -5.57 23.16 12.50
C LEU A 168 -4.97 23.12 11.10
N VAL A 169 -3.64 23.31 11.03
CA VAL A 169 -2.87 23.34 9.78
C VAL A 169 -1.78 22.28 9.73
N ASN A 170 -1.32 21.80 10.88
CA ASN A 170 -0.33 20.73 10.99
C ASN A 170 -0.90 19.58 11.82
N LEU A 171 -1.00 18.40 11.22
CA LEU A 171 -1.34 17.15 11.88
C LEU A 171 -0.24 16.14 11.57
N VAL A 172 0.47 15.69 12.59
CA VAL A 172 1.57 14.71 12.45
C VAL A 172 1.36 13.61 13.47
N MET A 173 1.38 12.36 13.01
CA MET A 173 1.35 11.16 13.83
C MET A 173 2.49 10.26 13.39
N ASP A 174 3.42 9.93 14.29
CA ASP A 174 4.58 9.10 13.97
C ASP A 174 4.72 7.96 14.97
N ARG A 175 5.23 6.82 14.52
CA ARG A 175 5.56 5.66 15.37
C ARG A 175 4.46 5.37 16.39
N SER A 176 3.22 5.22 15.94
CA SER A 176 2.08 5.07 16.85
C SER A 176 1.25 3.84 16.51
N THR A 177 0.56 3.30 17.50
CA THR A 177 -0.36 2.16 17.31
C THR A 177 -1.80 2.59 17.58
N PHE A 178 -2.65 2.47 16.54
CA PHE A 178 -4.08 2.77 16.60
C PHE A 178 -4.88 1.47 16.46
N ASN A 179 -5.54 1.04 17.54
CA ASN A 179 -6.28 -0.22 17.60
C ASN A 179 -7.73 -0.14 17.08
N ALA A 180 -8.21 1.04 16.73
CA ALA A 180 -9.54 1.34 16.17
C ALA A 180 -9.45 2.54 15.22
N ASP A 181 -10.59 3.02 14.69
CA ASP A 181 -10.63 4.09 13.69
C ASP A 181 -9.76 5.31 14.06
N VAL A 182 -9.07 5.86 13.07
CA VAL A 182 -8.53 7.23 13.10
C VAL A 182 -9.46 8.12 12.29
N ARG A 183 -10.06 9.14 12.93
CA ARG A 183 -11.08 10.01 12.31
C ARG A 183 -10.58 11.45 12.23
N ILE A 184 -10.46 12.00 11.03
CA ILE A 184 -9.96 13.35 10.78
C ILE A 184 -11.00 14.11 9.94
N TYR A 185 -11.82 14.97 10.56
CA TYR A 185 -12.93 15.60 9.86
C TYR A 185 -13.29 16.99 10.36
N SER A 186 -13.99 17.80 9.56
CA SER A 186 -14.44 19.14 9.97
C SER A 186 -13.31 20.08 10.42
N ASN A 187 -12.13 19.99 9.80
CA ASN A 187 -10.97 20.87 10.05
C ASN A 187 -10.74 21.79 8.83
N ALA A 188 -11.28 23.01 8.89
CA ALA A 188 -11.44 23.88 7.71
C ALA A 188 -10.13 24.34 7.04
N MET A 189 -9.02 24.41 7.80
CA MET A 189 -7.71 24.83 7.31
C MET A 189 -6.70 23.69 7.16
N LEU A 190 -7.10 22.46 7.43
CA LEU A 190 -6.19 21.31 7.34
C LEU A 190 -6.14 20.84 5.89
N GLY A 191 -5.03 21.12 5.19
CA GLY A 191 -4.78 20.65 3.83
C GLY A 191 -4.09 19.29 3.78
N GLU A 192 -3.25 18.98 4.76
CA GLU A 192 -2.49 17.72 4.82
C GLU A 192 -2.37 17.24 6.26
N GLY A 193 -2.51 15.92 6.47
CA GLY A 193 -2.16 15.26 7.72
C GLY A 193 -1.20 14.10 7.45
N TYR A 194 -0.19 13.95 8.30
CA TYR A 194 0.85 12.93 8.14
C TYR A 194 0.67 11.83 9.18
N ILE A 195 0.68 10.58 8.73
CA ILE A 195 0.73 9.39 9.59
C ILE A 195 1.93 8.58 9.12
N THR A 196 2.95 8.44 9.94
CA THR A 196 4.24 7.85 9.57
C THR A 196 4.64 6.74 10.53
N ASN A 197 5.32 5.70 10.04
CA ASN A 197 5.89 4.59 10.82
C ASN A 197 4.89 3.95 11.82
N SER A 198 3.60 3.98 11.53
CA SER A 198 2.54 3.65 12.48
C SER A 198 1.84 2.34 12.13
N ILE A 199 1.23 1.72 13.13
CA ILE A 199 0.37 0.54 12.99
C ILE A 199 -1.08 0.98 13.07
N LEU A 200 -1.83 0.73 12.00
CA LEU A 200 -3.25 1.02 11.90
C LEU A 200 -3.99 -0.31 11.91
N ARG A 201 -4.96 -0.49 12.83
CA ARG A 201 -5.76 -1.73 12.90
C ARG A 201 -7.19 -1.61 12.40
N ASP A 202 -7.66 -0.38 12.21
CA ASP A 202 -8.96 -0.08 11.61
C ASP A 202 -8.88 1.15 10.68
N ASP A 203 -10.02 1.55 10.10
CA ASP A 203 -10.10 2.57 9.05
C ASP A 203 -9.53 3.94 9.45
N THR A 204 -8.95 4.63 8.46
CA THR A 204 -8.68 6.08 8.56
C THR A 204 -9.74 6.83 7.75
N THR A 205 -10.68 7.48 8.46
CA THR A 205 -11.82 8.16 7.86
C THR A 205 -11.59 9.68 7.81
N GLN A 206 -11.87 10.28 6.64
CA GLN A 206 -11.77 11.72 6.44
C GLN A 206 -13.00 12.30 5.72
N TYR A 207 -13.46 13.48 6.14
CA TYR A 207 -14.52 14.26 5.45
C TYR A 207 -14.58 15.69 5.98
N SER A 208 -15.11 16.63 5.19
CA SER A 208 -15.36 18.02 5.61
C SER A 208 -14.13 18.79 6.14
N ASN A 209 -12.91 18.39 5.77
CA ASN A 209 -11.70 19.18 6.01
C ASN A 209 -11.57 20.28 4.93
N GLN A 210 -10.41 20.95 4.83
CA GLN A 210 -10.14 21.87 3.72
C GLN A 210 -10.43 21.20 2.36
N PRO A 211 -10.97 21.91 1.36
CA PRO A 211 -11.01 21.40 -0.01
C PRO A 211 -9.62 20.90 -0.43
N SER A 212 -9.57 19.69 -1.00
CA SER A 212 -8.33 18.98 -1.36
C SER A 212 -7.50 18.42 -0.20
N TYR A 213 -8.05 18.35 1.02
CA TYR A 213 -7.39 17.66 2.14
C TYR A 213 -6.96 16.24 1.78
N ARG A 214 -5.75 15.85 2.22
CA ARG A 214 -5.28 14.46 2.15
C ARG A 214 -4.57 14.00 3.42
N THR A 215 -4.63 12.69 3.66
CA THR A 215 -3.79 12.02 4.65
C THR A 215 -2.63 11.35 3.93
N VAL A 216 -1.42 11.73 4.31
CA VAL A 216 -0.16 11.20 3.80
C VAL A 216 0.31 10.09 4.74
N PHE A 217 0.26 8.86 4.24
CA PHE A 217 0.89 7.73 4.93
C PHE A 217 2.38 7.72 4.59
N VAL A 218 3.26 7.27 5.49
CA VAL A 218 4.67 6.94 5.19
C VAL A 218 5.11 5.76 6.04
N ASN A 219 5.59 4.66 5.45
CA ASN A 219 6.12 3.50 6.18
C ASN A 219 5.16 2.91 7.22
N ASN A 220 3.85 2.90 6.94
CA ASN A 220 2.86 2.35 7.86
C ASN A 220 2.61 0.85 7.63
N ARG A 221 2.06 0.21 8.66
CA ARG A 221 1.58 -1.16 8.62
C ARG A 221 0.08 -1.19 8.91
N PHE A 222 -0.68 -1.88 8.05
CA PHE A 222 -2.12 -2.05 8.23
C PHE A 222 -2.43 -3.48 8.67
N GLU A 223 -2.83 -3.66 9.93
CA GLU A 223 -3.10 -4.96 10.56
C GLU A 223 -4.60 -5.12 10.82
N ARG A 224 -5.37 -5.66 9.87
CA ARG A 224 -6.84 -5.77 10.01
C ARG A 224 -7.30 -7.13 10.54
N PRO A 225 -8.37 -7.19 11.36
CA PRO A 225 -9.01 -8.46 11.68
C PRO A 225 -9.73 -9.06 10.47
N LYS A 226 -9.63 -10.40 10.31
CA LYS A 226 -10.12 -11.18 9.15
C LYS A 226 -11.63 -11.07 8.85
N THR A 227 -12.42 -10.47 9.73
CA THR A 227 -13.89 -10.37 9.64
C THR A 227 -14.40 -8.93 9.45
N GLY A 228 -13.49 -7.96 9.24
CA GLY A 228 -13.80 -6.54 9.07
C GLY A 228 -14.30 -6.15 7.68
N ARG A 229 -15.01 -5.02 7.62
CA ARG A 229 -15.63 -4.41 6.44
C ARG A 229 -14.61 -4.13 5.31
N SER A 230 -15.09 -3.90 4.08
CA SER A 230 -14.25 -3.40 2.99
C SER A 230 -13.55 -2.12 3.45
N ASN A 231 -12.22 -2.11 3.43
CA ASN A 231 -11.43 -0.94 3.81
C ASN A 231 -11.95 0.30 3.08
N ARG A 232 -12.20 1.35 3.86
CA ARG A 232 -12.31 2.72 3.34
C ARG A 232 -11.27 3.55 4.05
N SER A 233 -10.02 3.10 4.02
CA SER A 233 -8.92 4.06 4.15
C SER A 233 -9.13 5.05 3.02
N GLY A 234 -9.20 6.34 3.35
CA GLY A 234 -9.24 7.48 2.43
C GLY A 234 -10.40 7.53 1.44
N GLY A 235 -11.27 8.50 1.70
CA GLY A 235 -11.97 9.18 0.65
C GLY A 235 -13.35 8.65 0.25
N LYS A 236 -14.28 9.59 0.11
CA LYS A 236 -15.63 9.37 -0.45
C LYS A 236 -15.84 10.21 -1.72
N SER A 237 -14.81 10.91 -2.17
CA SER A 237 -14.82 11.83 -3.30
C SER A 237 -14.08 11.19 -4.47
N ALA A 238 -14.57 11.41 -5.70
CA ALA A 238 -13.88 11.08 -6.95
C ALA A 238 -12.50 11.76 -7.10
N ARG A 239 -12.13 12.62 -6.14
CA ARG A 239 -10.83 13.29 -6.04
C ARG A 239 -9.94 12.67 -4.98
N ASP A 240 -10.35 11.63 -4.26
CA ASP A 240 -9.50 10.91 -3.31
C ASP A 240 -8.76 9.79 -4.04
N ILE A 241 -7.45 9.68 -3.86
CA ILE A 241 -6.59 8.72 -4.56
C ILE A 241 -5.59 8.24 -3.52
N PHE A 242 -5.46 6.92 -3.41
CA PHE A 242 -4.46 6.24 -2.59
C PHE A 242 -3.15 6.19 -3.32
N TYR A 243 -2.09 6.51 -2.61
CA TYR A 243 -0.74 6.31 -3.09
C TYR A 243 0.07 5.57 -2.06
N ILE A 244 0.96 4.76 -2.59
CA ILE A 244 1.87 3.96 -1.81
C ILE A 244 3.30 4.21 -2.37
N ASN A 245 4.20 4.86 -1.61
CA ASN A 245 5.58 5.29 -1.87
C ASN A 245 5.76 6.40 -2.95
N PRO A 246 5.90 7.70 -2.60
CA PRO A 246 6.13 8.76 -3.57
C PRO A 246 7.63 8.83 -3.92
N GLN A 247 7.98 8.34 -5.10
CA GLN A 247 9.16 8.85 -5.80
C GLN A 247 8.67 9.98 -6.72
N PRO A 248 8.85 11.26 -6.35
CA PRO A 248 8.19 12.43 -6.97
C PRO A 248 8.60 12.72 -8.43
N GLU A 249 9.52 11.96 -9.01
CA GLU A 249 10.13 12.29 -10.31
C GLU A 249 9.97 11.22 -11.40
N ARG A 250 9.27 10.10 -11.12
CA ARG A 250 9.05 9.04 -12.11
C ARG A 250 7.59 8.95 -12.54
N SER A 251 7.36 8.81 -13.84
CA SER A 251 6.05 8.47 -14.38
C SER A 251 5.62 7.10 -13.84
N ILE A 252 4.61 7.06 -12.95
CA ILE A 252 3.99 5.82 -12.49
C ILE A 252 3.39 5.09 -13.68
N ALA A 253 3.49 3.76 -13.68
CA ALA A 253 2.97 2.91 -14.73
C ALA A 253 3.54 3.25 -16.12
N ASN A 254 4.88 3.28 -16.22
CA ASN A 254 5.58 3.44 -17.49
C ASN A 254 5.40 2.19 -18.36
N THR A 255 4.29 2.14 -19.10
CA THR A 255 3.97 1.00 -19.96
C THR A 255 4.98 0.92 -21.11
N GLY A 256 5.58 -0.26 -21.29
CA GLY A 256 6.68 -0.46 -22.23
C GLY A 256 6.25 -0.95 -23.61
N TYR A 257 4.95 -1.05 -23.91
CA TYR A 257 4.47 -1.55 -25.21
C TYR A 257 4.81 -0.57 -26.33
N ILE A 258 5.51 -1.06 -27.36
CA ILE A 258 5.89 -0.27 -28.54
C ILE A 258 5.42 -1.03 -29.79
N GLY A 259 4.34 -0.54 -30.41
CA GLY A 259 3.74 -1.21 -31.58
C GLY A 259 4.66 -1.31 -32.80
N ALA A 260 5.65 -0.42 -32.93
CA ALA A 260 6.66 -0.47 -33.98
C ALA A 260 7.72 -1.56 -33.78
N GLN A 261 7.83 -2.10 -32.57
CA GLN A 261 8.78 -3.17 -32.25
C GLN A 261 8.12 -4.54 -32.44
N GLN A 262 8.94 -5.54 -32.79
CA GLN A 262 8.47 -6.93 -32.81
C GLN A 262 8.16 -7.40 -31.39
N GLY A 263 7.15 -8.26 -31.27
CA GLY A 263 6.84 -8.97 -30.04
C GLY A 263 7.41 -10.39 -30.05
N SER A 264 7.31 -11.08 -28.93
CA SER A 264 7.65 -12.51 -28.83
C SER A 264 6.71 -13.25 -27.89
N ILE A 265 6.46 -14.52 -28.20
CA ILE A 265 5.85 -15.49 -27.30
C ILE A 265 6.92 -16.53 -27.00
N LYS A 266 7.35 -16.61 -25.75
CA LYS A 266 8.35 -17.58 -25.28
C LYS A 266 7.69 -18.60 -24.39
N TRP A 267 8.10 -19.86 -24.48
CA TRP A 267 7.62 -20.89 -23.58
C TRP A 267 8.68 -21.94 -23.29
N VAL A 268 8.58 -22.54 -22.11
CA VAL A 268 9.37 -23.70 -21.71
C VAL A 268 8.47 -24.93 -21.81
N ASP A 269 8.92 -26.00 -22.46
CA ASP A 269 8.16 -27.25 -22.51
C ASP A 269 8.44 -28.15 -21.28
N ALA A 270 7.68 -29.24 -21.14
CA ALA A 270 7.84 -30.21 -20.05
C ALA A 270 9.23 -30.89 -19.98
N TYR A 271 10.09 -30.72 -20.99
CA TYR A 271 11.46 -31.22 -21.02
C TYR A 271 12.50 -30.14 -20.71
N GLY A 272 12.06 -28.91 -20.43
CA GLY A 272 12.91 -27.75 -20.15
C GLY A 272 13.46 -27.07 -21.42
N ASN A 273 12.94 -27.38 -22.61
CA ASN A 273 13.38 -26.69 -23.83
C ASN A 273 12.71 -25.32 -23.93
N VAL A 274 13.53 -24.29 -24.16
CA VAL A 274 13.07 -22.93 -24.42
C VAL A 274 12.72 -22.79 -25.89
N ASN A 275 11.50 -22.35 -26.16
CA ASN A 275 10.98 -22.12 -27.49
C ASN A 275 10.51 -20.66 -27.61
N GLU A 276 10.56 -20.11 -28.82
CA GLU A 276 10.18 -18.73 -29.09
C GLU A 276 9.45 -18.59 -30.43
N ARG A 277 8.46 -17.72 -30.47
CA ARG A 277 7.79 -17.24 -31.69
C ARG A 277 7.79 -15.73 -31.72
N THR A 278 8.41 -15.17 -32.76
CA THR A 278 8.36 -13.74 -33.02
C THR A 278 7.01 -13.33 -33.58
N ILE A 279 6.44 -12.26 -33.03
CA ILE A 279 5.24 -11.61 -33.53
C ILE A 279 5.65 -10.34 -34.30
N PRO A 280 5.30 -10.22 -35.59
CA PRO A 280 5.59 -9.03 -36.37
C PRO A 280 5.09 -7.73 -35.72
N ALA A 281 5.81 -6.63 -35.93
CA ALA A 281 5.40 -5.31 -35.47
C ALA A 281 3.98 -4.95 -35.94
N TYR A 282 3.25 -4.20 -35.11
CA TYR A 282 1.85 -3.79 -35.29
C TYR A 282 0.82 -4.92 -35.36
N LEU A 283 1.24 -6.18 -35.34
CA LEU A 283 0.35 -7.33 -35.47
C LEU A 283 -0.15 -7.78 -34.10
N GLY A 284 -1.47 -7.72 -33.90
CA GLY A 284 -2.09 -8.12 -32.64
C GLY A 284 -2.52 -9.59 -32.61
N ILE A 285 -2.67 -10.14 -31.40
CA ILE A 285 -3.36 -11.41 -31.15
C ILE A 285 -4.86 -11.13 -31.08
N THR A 286 -5.67 -11.89 -31.82
CA THR A 286 -7.13 -11.76 -31.88
C THR A 286 -7.86 -12.87 -31.14
N SER A 287 -7.19 -13.99 -30.86
CA SER A 287 -7.73 -15.07 -30.05
C SER A 287 -6.61 -15.82 -29.33
N ILE A 288 -6.84 -16.15 -28.06
CA ILE A 288 -6.06 -17.10 -27.28
C ILE A 288 -7.04 -18.08 -26.63
N VAL A 289 -6.80 -19.37 -26.79
CA VAL A 289 -7.65 -20.43 -26.24
C VAL A 289 -6.77 -21.43 -25.52
N ASP A 290 -7.05 -21.66 -24.25
CA ASP A 290 -6.39 -22.66 -23.43
C ASP A 290 -7.19 -23.96 -23.39
N ASN A 291 -6.52 -25.07 -23.67
CA ASN A 291 -7.01 -26.41 -23.42
C ASN A 291 -5.89 -27.20 -22.75
N LYS A 292 -6.23 -28.22 -21.95
CA LYS A 292 -5.34 -29.04 -21.10
C LYS A 292 -3.83 -28.86 -21.32
N ASP A 293 -3.32 -29.35 -22.45
CA ASP A 293 -1.89 -29.34 -22.81
C ASP A 293 -1.59 -28.46 -24.04
N ARG A 294 -2.53 -27.63 -24.50
CA ARG A 294 -2.40 -26.83 -25.72
C ARG A 294 -2.96 -25.42 -25.55
N ILE A 295 -2.17 -24.44 -25.97
CA ILE A 295 -2.59 -23.04 -26.12
C ILE A 295 -2.61 -22.71 -27.61
N THR A 296 -3.78 -22.35 -28.12
CA THR A 296 -3.97 -21.96 -29.52
C THR A 296 -4.04 -20.44 -29.61
N ILE A 297 -3.21 -19.84 -30.47
CA ILE A 297 -3.08 -18.39 -30.62
C ILE A 297 -3.35 -18.02 -32.06
N LYS A 298 -4.27 -17.07 -32.29
CA LYS A 298 -4.59 -16.54 -33.62
C LYS A 298 -4.14 -15.09 -33.75
N LEU A 299 -3.38 -14.79 -34.79
CA LEU A 299 -2.97 -13.43 -35.13
C LEU A 299 -4.02 -12.71 -35.97
N GLN A 300 -3.96 -11.39 -35.99
CA GLN A 300 -4.76 -10.54 -36.88
C GLN A 300 -4.54 -10.87 -38.37
N SER A 301 -3.38 -11.40 -38.76
CA SER A 301 -3.09 -11.85 -40.13
C SER A 301 -3.84 -13.12 -40.53
N GLY A 302 -4.50 -13.80 -39.59
CA GLY A 302 -5.14 -15.10 -39.80
C GLY A 302 -4.23 -16.31 -39.52
N VAL A 303 -2.94 -16.09 -39.27
CA VAL A 303 -2.00 -17.15 -38.86
C VAL A 303 -2.36 -17.68 -37.48
N THR A 304 -2.30 -19.00 -37.31
CA THR A 304 -2.55 -19.70 -36.05
C THR A 304 -1.30 -20.45 -35.59
N TYR A 305 -1.01 -20.38 -34.29
CA TYR A 305 0.04 -21.16 -33.63
C TYR A 305 -0.56 -22.03 -32.55
N ASP A 306 -0.07 -23.26 -32.45
CA ASP A 306 -0.34 -24.15 -31.32
C ASP A 306 0.93 -24.31 -30.50
N ILE A 307 0.83 -23.97 -29.22
CA ILE A 307 1.86 -24.21 -28.20
C ILE A 307 1.41 -25.45 -27.43
N ASN A 308 2.19 -26.53 -27.50
CA ASN A 308 1.87 -27.78 -26.83
C ASN A 308 2.83 -28.02 -25.66
N GLY A 309 2.28 -28.46 -24.52
CA GLY A 309 3.05 -28.88 -23.35
C GLY A 309 3.90 -27.80 -22.70
N ALA A 310 3.48 -26.52 -22.78
CA ALA A 310 4.17 -25.43 -22.11
C ALA A 310 3.96 -25.49 -20.59
N THR A 311 5.05 -25.46 -19.83
CA THR A 311 5.06 -25.30 -18.38
C THR A 311 5.24 -23.84 -17.98
N GLU A 312 5.95 -23.05 -18.79
CA GLU A 312 6.12 -21.61 -18.58
C GLU A 312 5.75 -20.87 -19.86
N LEU A 313 5.14 -19.69 -19.72
CA LEU A 313 4.71 -18.88 -20.85
C LEU A 313 4.98 -17.39 -20.60
N GLU A 314 5.67 -16.74 -21.53
CA GLU A 314 5.94 -15.30 -21.51
C GLU A 314 5.45 -14.65 -22.80
N PHE A 315 4.70 -13.58 -22.66
CA PHE A 315 4.37 -12.66 -23.74
C PHE A 315 5.18 -11.38 -23.57
N LYS A 316 5.92 -10.98 -24.61
CA LYS A 316 6.72 -9.77 -24.59
C LYS A 316 6.38 -8.85 -25.75
N ASN A 317 6.07 -7.59 -25.44
CA ASN A 317 5.73 -6.55 -26.42
C ASN A 317 4.60 -6.97 -27.38
N VAL A 318 3.54 -7.57 -26.84
CA VAL A 318 2.40 -8.08 -27.61
C VAL A 318 1.15 -7.24 -27.36
N TYR A 319 0.42 -6.90 -28.43
CA TYR A 319 -0.93 -6.32 -28.34
C TYR A 319 -1.99 -7.40 -28.50
N PHE A 320 -2.79 -7.59 -27.47
CA PHE A 320 -3.98 -8.43 -27.50
C PHE A 320 -5.20 -7.56 -27.84
N ARG A 321 -5.80 -7.81 -29.00
CA ARG A 321 -7.08 -7.20 -29.43
C ARG A 321 -8.29 -7.94 -28.85
N THR A 322 -8.06 -8.78 -27.85
CA THR A 322 -9.05 -9.65 -27.21
C THR A 322 -8.71 -9.78 -25.73
N ASN A 323 -9.61 -10.38 -24.96
CA ASN A 323 -9.34 -10.72 -23.57
C ASN A 323 -8.40 -11.92 -23.48
N ILE A 324 -7.49 -11.88 -22.51
CA ILE A 324 -6.65 -13.01 -22.15
C ILE A 324 -7.39 -13.82 -21.09
N SER A 325 -7.61 -15.10 -21.35
CA SER A 325 -8.32 -15.99 -20.44
C SER A 325 -7.59 -17.33 -20.35
N PHE A 326 -7.02 -17.61 -19.18
CA PHE A 326 -6.39 -18.88 -18.81
C PHE A 326 -7.14 -19.46 -17.60
N VAL A 327 -8.35 -19.99 -17.85
CA VAL A 327 -9.30 -20.37 -16.78
C VAL A 327 -9.63 -21.86 -16.79
N SER A 328 -9.02 -22.62 -17.71
CA SER A 328 -9.19 -24.06 -17.77
C SER A 328 -8.51 -24.73 -16.57
N ARG A 329 -9.30 -25.50 -15.80
CA ARG A 329 -8.77 -26.33 -14.70
C ARG A 329 -7.72 -27.36 -15.13
N TYR A 330 -7.68 -27.64 -16.42
CA TYR A 330 -6.79 -28.64 -16.99
C TYR A 330 -5.46 -28.06 -17.47
N LEU A 331 -5.32 -26.74 -17.47
CA LEU A 331 -4.13 -26.05 -17.91
C LEU A 331 -2.97 -26.32 -16.96
N ARG A 332 -1.96 -27.04 -17.47
CA ARG A 332 -0.77 -27.43 -16.72
C ARG A 332 0.38 -26.47 -16.96
N MET A 333 0.26 -25.26 -16.42
CA MET A 333 1.35 -24.26 -16.41
C MET A 333 1.80 -23.99 -14.98
N GLU A 334 3.08 -23.72 -14.81
CA GLU A 334 3.74 -23.30 -13.58
C GLU A 334 3.92 -21.77 -13.52
N SER A 335 4.12 -21.12 -14.68
CA SER A 335 4.37 -19.67 -14.76
C SER A 335 3.71 -19.00 -15.96
N ILE A 336 3.12 -17.83 -15.76
CA ILE A 336 2.58 -16.95 -16.82
C ILE A 336 3.10 -15.52 -16.61
N ASN A 337 3.78 -14.98 -17.62
CA ASN A 337 4.39 -13.65 -17.60
C ASN A 337 3.89 -12.76 -18.73
N PHE A 338 3.62 -11.49 -18.42
CA PHE A 338 3.35 -10.44 -19.40
C PHE A 338 4.37 -9.33 -19.25
N VAL A 339 5.12 -9.03 -20.31
CA VAL A 339 6.17 -8.01 -20.32
C VAL A 339 5.85 -7.02 -21.44
N ASN A 340 5.64 -5.75 -21.09
CA ASN A 340 5.37 -4.69 -22.06
C ASN A 340 4.17 -4.99 -22.97
N CYS A 341 3.14 -5.64 -22.46
CA CYS A 341 1.98 -6.02 -23.25
C CYS A 341 0.90 -4.93 -23.24
N LYS A 342 -0.05 -5.03 -24.16
CA LYS A 342 -1.29 -4.23 -24.15
C LYS A 342 -2.51 -5.13 -24.32
N THR A 343 -3.54 -4.98 -23.50
CA THR A 343 -4.76 -5.78 -23.57
C THR A 343 -5.98 -5.06 -22.98
N GLN A 344 -7.16 -5.66 -23.14
CA GLN A 344 -8.42 -5.23 -22.52
C GLN A 344 -8.61 -5.83 -21.12
N ALA A 345 -8.39 -7.14 -20.99
CA ALA A 345 -8.60 -7.86 -19.75
C ALA A 345 -7.71 -9.10 -19.68
N ILE A 346 -7.39 -9.50 -18.46
CA ILE A 346 -6.64 -10.72 -18.13
C ILE A 346 -7.39 -11.47 -17.03
N ALA A 347 -7.74 -12.73 -17.27
CA ALA A 347 -8.29 -13.64 -16.29
C ALA A 347 -7.46 -14.92 -16.25
N ILE A 348 -6.97 -15.28 -15.07
CA ILE A 348 -6.18 -16.49 -14.83
C ILE A 348 -6.79 -17.22 -13.64
N GLY A 349 -7.12 -18.50 -13.79
CA GLY A 349 -7.66 -19.21 -12.64
C GLY A 349 -7.91 -20.69 -12.82
N ASN A 350 -8.31 -21.31 -11.70
CA ASN A 350 -8.61 -22.73 -11.58
C ASN A 350 -7.42 -23.67 -11.84
N SER A 351 -6.19 -23.19 -11.98
CA SER A 351 -5.04 -24.05 -12.24
C SER A 351 -4.59 -24.79 -10.98
N GLU A 352 -4.30 -26.08 -11.14
CA GLU A 352 -3.74 -26.92 -10.07
C GLU A 352 -2.20 -26.88 -10.01
N THR A 353 -1.55 -26.24 -10.98
CA THR A 353 -0.08 -26.26 -11.14
C THR A 353 0.54 -24.86 -11.17
N LEU A 354 -0.25 -23.81 -11.36
CA LEU A 354 0.25 -22.44 -11.53
C LEU A 354 0.84 -21.92 -10.22
N GLN A 355 2.14 -21.65 -10.23
CA GLN A 355 2.90 -21.15 -9.08
C GLN A 355 3.15 -19.65 -9.18
N LYS A 356 3.31 -19.10 -10.38
CA LYS A 356 3.72 -17.70 -10.60
C LYS A 356 2.89 -16.99 -11.66
N VAL A 357 2.48 -15.77 -11.35
CA VAL A 357 1.90 -14.83 -12.32
C VAL A 357 2.61 -13.49 -12.17
N GLU A 358 3.18 -13.00 -13.26
CA GLU A 358 3.85 -11.70 -13.26
C GLU A 358 3.43 -10.82 -14.43
N MET A 359 3.27 -9.53 -14.14
CA MET A 359 2.91 -8.51 -15.12
C MET A 359 3.84 -7.30 -14.97
N HIS A 360 4.63 -7.03 -16.00
CA HIS A 360 5.67 -5.99 -16.02
C HIS A 360 5.43 -5.04 -17.20
N GLY A 361 5.45 -3.72 -16.98
CA GLY A 361 5.34 -2.74 -18.07
C GLY A 361 4.06 -2.81 -18.90
N THR A 362 3.01 -3.47 -18.39
CA THR A 362 1.86 -3.91 -19.20
C THR A 362 0.64 -3.01 -18.98
N GLU A 363 -0.06 -2.73 -20.08
CA GLU A 363 -1.26 -1.89 -20.09
C GLU A 363 -2.52 -2.76 -20.24
N VAL A 364 -3.43 -2.69 -19.28
CA VAL A 364 -4.78 -3.28 -19.33
C VAL A 364 -5.79 -2.13 -19.37
N SER A 365 -6.17 -1.64 -20.56
CA SER A 365 -6.79 -0.29 -20.69
C SER A 365 -8.03 -0.14 -21.55
N GLN A 366 -8.59 -1.20 -22.13
CA GLN A 366 -9.72 -1.09 -23.07
C GLN A 366 -11.04 -1.49 -22.40
N GLY A 367 -12.13 -0.74 -22.62
CA GLY A 367 -13.44 -1.02 -22.00
C GLY A 367 -13.41 -0.93 -20.46
N SER A 368 -13.72 -2.03 -19.77
CA SER A 368 -13.78 -2.06 -18.30
C SER A 368 -12.41 -2.08 -17.62
N GLY A 369 -11.36 -2.63 -18.26
CA GLY A 369 -10.03 -2.81 -17.66
C GLY A 369 -10.03 -3.74 -16.44
N TYR A 370 -9.64 -5.00 -16.61
CA TYR A 370 -9.71 -5.98 -15.51
C TYR A 370 -8.54 -6.96 -15.53
N PHE A 371 -7.89 -7.14 -14.38
CA PHE A 371 -6.91 -8.20 -14.15
C PHE A 371 -7.33 -9.06 -12.97
N SER A 372 -7.49 -10.37 -13.18
CA SER A 372 -7.78 -11.28 -12.07
C SER A 372 -7.08 -12.60 -12.11
N VAL A 373 -6.69 -13.01 -10.91
CA VAL A 373 -6.02 -14.26 -10.61
C VAL A 373 -6.78 -14.96 -9.49
N TYR A 374 -7.44 -16.08 -9.77
CA TYR A 374 -8.30 -16.72 -8.78
C TYR A 374 -8.28 -18.25 -8.77
N ASN A 375 -8.51 -18.83 -7.59
CA ASN A 375 -8.71 -20.27 -7.42
C ASN A 375 -7.55 -21.12 -7.97
N ASN A 376 -6.32 -20.65 -7.83
CA ASN A 376 -5.13 -21.44 -8.18
C ASN A 376 -4.61 -22.10 -6.90
N SER A 377 -4.55 -23.45 -6.88
CA SER A 377 -4.33 -24.20 -5.64
C SER A 377 -2.89 -24.11 -5.11
N VAL A 378 -1.94 -23.77 -5.97
CA VAL A 378 -0.49 -23.75 -5.67
C VAL A 378 0.21 -22.44 -6.04
N LEU A 379 -0.55 -21.37 -6.26
CA LEU A 379 0.04 -20.06 -6.58
C LEU A 379 0.76 -19.50 -5.36
N THR A 380 2.08 -19.30 -5.48
CA THR A 380 2.95 -18.76 -4.43
C THR A 380 3.38 -17.33 -4.69
N ARG A 381 3.35 -16.88 -5.95
CA ARG A 381 3.83 -15.54 -6.34
C ARG A 381 2.91 -14.81 -7.31
N PHE A 382 2.58 -13.56 -6.97
CA PHE A 382 1.84 -12.62 -7.79
C PHE A 382 2.57 -11.27 -7.83
N VAL A 383 2.94 -10.81 -9.03
CA VAL A 383 3.67 -9.55 -9.23
C VAL A 383 2.99 -8.68 -10.28
N VAL A 384 2.80 -7.41 -9.94
CA VAL A 384 2.44 -6.35 -10.88
C VAL A 384 3.45 -5.23 -10.73
N GLN A 385 4.15 -4.90 -11.80
CA GLN A 385 5.22 -3.91 -11.79
C GLN A 385 5.15 -3.01 -13.04
N ASP A 386 5.41 -1.71 -12.88
CA ASP A 386 5.49 -0.74 -13.98
C ASP A 386 4.23 -0.76 -14.89
N SER A 387 3.08 -1.13 -14.33
CA SER A 387 1.91 -1.52 -15.12
C SER A 387 0.70 -0.63 -14.88
N SER A 388 -0.15 -0.52 -15.89
CA SER A 388 -1.32 0.35 -15.85
C SER A 388 -2.59 -0.45 -16.09
N ILE A 389 -3.51 -0.45 -15.12
CA ILE A 389 -4.84 -1.05 -15.22
C ILE A 389 -5.88 0.07 -15.23
N ARG A 390 -6.38 0.36 -16.42
CA ARG A 390 -7.28 1.47 -16.77
C ARG A 390 -8.58 0.94 -17.39
N GLY A 391 -9.69 1.62 -17.15
CA GLY A 391 -10.98 1.28 -17.76
C GLY A 391 -12.13 1.82 -16.92
N SER A 392 -13.37 1.70 -17.38
CA SER A 392 -14.54 2.28 -16.68
C SER A 392 -14.79 1.69 -15.28
N SER A 393 -14.18 0.55 -14.95
CA SER A 393 -14.25 -0.07 -13.61
C SER A 393 -12.87 -0.47 -13.06
N GLY A 394 -11.86 -0.64 -13.92
CA GLY A 394 -10.43 -0.62 -13.62
C GLY A 394 -9.98 -1.38 -12.38
N TYR A 395 -10.38 -2.65 -12.18
CA TYR A 395 -10.08 -3.35 -10.92
C TYR A 395 -9.15 -4.56 -11.08
N THR A 396 -8.37 -4.82 -10.03
CA THR A 396 -7.58 -6.06 -9.90
C THR A 396 -8.20 -6.94 -8.83
N SER A 397 -8.36 -8.23 -9.11
CA SER A 397 -8.95 -9.18 -8.16
C SER A 397 -8.07 -10.42 -8.00
N VAL A 398 -7.51 -10.61 -6.81
CA VAL A 398 -6.71 -11.79 -6.46
C VAL A 398 -7.44 -12.55 -5.36
N SER A 399 -7.98 -13.73 -5.65
CA SER A 399 -8.81 -14.44 -4.65
C SER A 399 -8.67 -15.95 -4.63
N ARG A 400 -8.84 -16.56 -3.45
CA ARG A 400 -8.78 -18.02 -3.27
C ARG A 400 -7.46 -18.64 -3.76
N ASN A 401 -6.34 -17.96 -3.50
CA ASN A 401 -4.99 -18.46 -3.78
C ASN A 401 -4.31 -18.71 -2.42
N LEU A 402 -4.69 -19.79 -1.74
CA LEU A 402 -4.43 -20.01 -0.31
C LEU A 402 -2.96 -20.21 0.07
N LEU A 403 -2.10 -20.51 -0.91
CA LEU A 403 -0.67 -20.70 -0.75
C LEU A 403 0.16 -19.50 -1.22
N LEU A 404 -0.48 -18.34 -1.44
CA LEU A 404 0.24 -17.15 -1.84
C LEU A 404 1.16 -16.69 -0.70
N GLU A 405 2.43 -16.46 -1.03
CA GLU A 405 3.49 -16.02 -0.12
C GLU A 405 3.97 -14.62 -0.53
N ASP A 406 4.23 -14.44 -1.83
CA ASP A 406 4.68 -13.18 -2.43
C ASP A 406 3.53 -12.48 -3.16
N PHE A 407 3.10 -11.32 -2.64
CA PHE A 407 2.18 -10.42 -3.33
C PHE A 407 2.86 -9.06 -3.48
N ILE A 408 3.17 -8.66 -4.72
CA ILE A 408 3.90 -7.43 -5.03
C ILE A 408 3.11 -6.58 -6.01
N LEU A 409 2.84 -5.33 -5.65
CA LEU A 409 2.41 -4.28 -6.57
C LEU A 409 3.45 -3.15 -6.50
N ASN A 410 4.16 -2.89 -7.59
CA ASN A 410 5.19 -1.84 -7.64
C ASN A 410 4.97 -0.92 -8.85
N ASP A 411 5.20 0.39 -8.72
CA ASP A 411 5.20 1.34 -9.85
C ASP A 411 3.95 1.25 -10.75
N SER A 412 2.77 0.99 -10.16
CA SER A 412 1.57 0.58 -10.89
C SER A 412 0.35 1.48 -10.65
N PHE A 413 -0.47 1.65 -11.69
CA PHE A 413 -1.67 2.49 -11.65
C PHE A 413 -2.95 1.66 -11.77
N PHE A 414 -3.94 1.94 -10.92
CA PHE A 414 -5.25 1.27 -10.87
C PHE A 414 -6.39 2.31 -10.89
N HIS A 415 -7.21 2.35 -11.95
CA HIS A 415 -8.33 3.30 -12.06
C HIS A 415 -9.51 2.99 -11.12
N GLY A 416 -9.67 1.76 -10.65
CA GLY A 416 -10.72 1.33 -9.73
C GLY A 416 -10.11 0.89 -8.41
N TYR A 417 -10.42 -0.35 -8.01
CA TYR A 417 -9.98 -0.92 -6.74
C TYR A 417 -9.08 -2.16 -6.91
N VAL A 418 -8.31 -2.49 -5.88
CA VAL A 418 -7.67 -3.79 -5.76
C VAL A 418 -8.39 -4.59 -4.68
N TYR A 419 -8.81 -5.80 -5.03
CA TYR A 419 -9.52 -6.73 -4.16
C TYR A 419 -8.68 -7.97 -3.91
N THR A 420 -8.45 -8.28 -2.64
CA THR A 420 -7.79 -9.51 -2.22
C THR A 420 -8.61 -10.24 -1.18
N LYS A 421 -8.81 -11.55 -1.38
CA LYS A 421 -9.60 -12.38 -0.46
C LYS A 421 -9.12 -13.82 -0.46
N ASP A 422 -8.99 -14.43 0.72
CA ASP A 422 -8.61 -15.84 0.84
C ASP A 422 -7.27 -16.13 0.13
N ILE A 423 -6.27 -15.27 0.33
CA ILE A 423 -4.93 -15.36 -0.30
C ILE A 423 -3.84 -15.89 0.67
N GLY A 424 -4.22 -16.70 1.65
CA GLY A 424 -3.26 -17.32 2.57
C GLY A 424 -2.68 -16.37 3.62
N GLN A 425 -1.36 -16.43 3.81
CA GLN A 425 -0.60 -15.61 4.76
C GLN A 425 0.20 -14.48 4.09
N ALA A 426 0.05 -14.30 2.76
CA ALA A 426 0.73 -13.24 2.03
C ALA A 426 0.52 -11.86 2.67
N VAL A 427 1.63 -11.16 2.89
CA VAL A 427 1.65 -9.72 3.14
C VAL A 427 1.64 -9.02 1.79
N LEU A 428 0.74 -8.05 1.62
CA LEU A 428 0.68 -7.25 0.41
C LEU A 428 1.82 -6.24 0.44
N GLN A 429 2.86 -6.49 -0.34
CA GLN A 429 3.96 -5.56 -0.55
C GLN A 429 3.53 -4.61 -1.67
N ILE A 430 3.12 -3.40 -1.30
CA ILE A 430 2.72 -2.40 -2.27
C ILE A 430 3.73 -1.25 -2.18
N SER A 431 4.23 -0.80 -3.33
CA SER A 431 5.16 0.32 -3.46
C SER A 431 4.90 1.07 -4.78
N ASN A 432 5.30 2.34 -4.83
CA ASN A 432 5.13 3.32 -5.92
C ASN A 432 3.82 3.22 -6.72
N SER A 433 2.69 2.91 -6.08
CA SER A 433 1.44 2.54 -6.76
C SER A 433 0.28 3.48 -6.42
N GLN A 434 -0.60 3.71 -7.40
CA GLN A 434 -1.73 4.65 -7.32
C GLN A 434 -3.09 3.94 -7.52
N PHE A 435 -4.06 4.22 -6.65
CA PHE A 435 -5.43 3.69 -6.72
C PHE A 435 -6.46 4.81 -6.66
N ASN A 436 -7.37 4.86 -7.64
CA ASN A 436 -8.39 5.89 -7.76
C ASN A 436 -9.67 5.66 -6.92
N ASP A 437 -9.90 4.44 -6.41
CA ASP A 437 -11.07 4.11 -5.56
C ASP A 437 -10.61 3.62 -4.18
N TYR A 438 -10.40 2.31 -3.98
CA TYR A 438 -9.95 1.75 -2.69
C TYR A 438 -9.15 0.45 -2.84
N LEU A 439 -8.51 -0.01 -1.76
CA LEU A 439 -7.89 -1.33 -1.64
C LEU A 439 -8.67 -2.15 -0.62
N SER A 440 -9.37 -3.21 -1.04
CA SER A 440 -10.10 -4.11 -0.16
C SER A 440 -9.30 -5.40 0.07
N SER A 441 -8.84 -5.60 1.31
CA SER A 441 -8.03 -6.75 1.70
C SER A 441 -8.34 -7.20 3.13
N THR A 442 -8.30 -8.51 3.36
CA THR A 442 -8.26 -9.12 4.70
C THR A 442 -6.83 -9.44 5.16
N SER A 443 -5.83 -9.18 4.34
CA SER A 443 -4.42 -9.47 4.60
C SER A 443 -3.69 -8.22 5.09
N VAL A 444 -2.51 -8.42 5.68
CA VAL A 444 -1.63 -7.32 6.11
C VAL A 444 -1.07 -6.61 4.88
N ILE A 445 -0.99 -5.28 4.94
CA ILE A 445 -0.40 -4.43 3.87
C ILE A 445 0.83 -3.71 4.43
N GLU A 446 1.92 -3.72 3.68
CA GLU A 446 3.19 -3.06 4.00
C GLU A 446 3.68 -2.22 2.81
N GLY A 447 4.24 -1.02 3.08
CA GLY A 447 4.96 -0.20 2.09
C GLY A 447 4.38 1.19 1.74
N GLU A 448 3.35 1.69 2.43
CA GLU A 448 2.56 2.86 2.01
C GLU A 448 3.24 4.25 2.11
N ALA A 449 3.14 5.08 1.06
CA ALA A 449 3.25 6.55 1.11
C ALA A 449 2.67 7.46 -0.03
N ASP A 450 2.40 8.72 0.32
CA ASP A 450 1.93 9.98 -0.37
C ASP A 450 1.45 10.06 -1.84
N ARG A 451 0.48 10.98 -2.05
CA ARG A 451 -0.08 11.46 -3.33
C ARG A 451 0.54 12.78 -3.80
N GLN A 452 0.83 12.89 -5.10
CA GLN A 452 0.93 14.19 -5.78
C GLN A 452 -0.31 14.56 -6.62
N TRP A 453 -0.57 15.85 -6.71
CA TRP A 453 -1.46 16.49 -7.68
C TRP A 453 -0.66 16.82 -8.94
N ILE A 454 -1.16 16.44 -10.11
CA ILE A 454 -0.81 17.12 -11.36
C ILE A 454 -1.72 18.35 -11.39
N GLU A 455 -1.15 19.56 -11.30
CA GLU A 455 -1.88 20.77 -11.63
C GLU A 455 -2.24 20.68 -13.12
N GLU A 456 -3.54 20.55 -13.44
CA GLU A 456 -4.02 20.82 -14.80
C GLU A 456 -3.76 22.31 -15.07
N LEU A 457 -2.84 22.59 -15.99
CA LEU A 457 -2.59 23.92 -16.57
C LEU A 457 -3.79 24.41 -17.38
#